data_AF-A0A2T4JD47-F1
#
_entry.id   AF-A0A2T4JD47-F1
#
_cell.length_a   1.000
_cell.length_b   1.000
_cell.length_c   1.000
_cell.angle_alpha   90.00
_cell.angle_beta   90.00
_cell.angle_gamma   90.00
#
_symmetry.space_group_name_H-M   'P 1'
#
loop_
_entity.id
_entity.type
_entity.pdbx_description
1 polymer ?
#
loop_
_entity_poly.entity_id
_entity_poly.type
_entity_poly.pdbx_seq_one_letter_code
_entity_poly.pdbx_strand_id
1 'polypeptide(L)'
;MVTGIVRQLERRGYRDITVSRTWLGRARIQAHGPRGLREIIINPATGEILRDLTTRDGRSGAAGGDLLGGDDDSKDDDGNDDDGGDDDSGDDDHSGHGGGGSGGGEGEGDDD
;
A
#
# COMPACT_ATOMS: atom_id res chain seq x y z
N MET A 1 31.83 -4.96 3.92
CA MET A 1 30.56 -5.40 3.31
C MET A 1 29.44 -4.38 3.47
N VAL A 2 29.07 -3.99 4.70
CA VAL A 2 28.02 -2.97 4.98
C VAL A 2 28.20 -1.69 4.14
N THR A 3 29.44 -1.18 4.05
CA THR A 3 29.81 -0.03 3.23
C THR A 3 29.50 -0.20 1.73
N GLY A 4 29.60 -1.42 1.20
CA GLY A 4 29.27 -1.72 -0.19
C GLY A 4 27.77 -1.69 -0.45
N ILE A 5 26.96 -2.15 0.51
CA ILE A 5 25.50 -2.10 0.44
C ILE A 5 25.01 -0.65 0.54
N VAL A 6 25.59 0.15 1.43
CA VAL A 6 25.29 1.59 1.52
C VAL A 6 25.53 2.28 0.16
N ARG A 7 26.70 2.08 -0.45
CA ARG A 7 27.01 2.64 -1.79
C ARG A 7 26.06 2.15 -2.89
N GLN A 8 25.59 0.91 -2.79
CA GLN A 8 24.61 0.38 -3.74
C GLN A 8 23.24 1.02 -3.56
N LEU A 9 22.83 1.31 -2.33
CA LEU A 9 21.58 2.01 -2.03
C LEU A 9 21.64 3.46 -2.53
N GLU A 10 22.75 4.16 -2.30
CA GLU A 10 22.98 5.52 -2.81
C GLU A 10 22.86 5.58 -4.34
N ARG A 11 23.51 4.66 -5.07
CA ARG A 11 23.41 4.57 -6.55
C ARG A 11 22.00 4.29 -7.05
N ARG A 12 21.13 3.71 -6.21
CA ARG A 12 19.72 3.42 -6.51
C ARG A 12 18.79 4.57 -6.11
N GLY A 13 19.33 5.69 -5.63
CA GLY A 13 18.55 6.87 -5.26
C GLY A 13 17.99 6.83 -3.84
N TYR A 14 18.44 5.91 -2.99
CA TYR A 14 18.12 5.96 -1.56
C TYR A 14 18.97 7.02 -0.84
N ARG A 15 18.39 7.62 0.19
CA ARG A 15 18.88 8.70 1.06
C ARG A 15 18.61 8.35 2.53
N ASP A 16 19.04 9.22 3.45
CA ASP A 16 18.83 9.08 4.89
C ASP A 16 19.22 7.69 5.42
N ILE A 17 20.40 7.23 4.99
CA ILE A 17 20.84 5.87 5.26
C ILE A 17 21.41 5.79 6.67
N THR A 18 20.76 5.02 7.53
CA THR A 18 21.20 4.79 8.91
C THR A 18 21.68 3.35 9.07
N VAL A 19 22.86 3.19 9.67
CA VAL A 19 23.39 1.87 10.06
C VAL A 19 23.38 1.77 11.58
N SER A 20 22.67 0.78 12.11
CA SER A 20 22.59 0.49 13.53
C SER A 20 22.88 -0.99 13.81
N ARG A 21 23.08 -1.33 15.08
CA ARG A 21 23.13 -2.73 15.53
C ARG A 21 21.80 -3.11 16.16
N THR A 22 21.33 -4.32 15.88
CA THR A 22 20.24 -4.93 16.63
C THR A 22 20.76 -5.48 17.96
N TRP A 23 19.85 -5.79 18.89
CA TRP A 23 20.22 -6.43 20.16
C TRP A 23 20.91 -7.79 19.99
N LEU A 24 20.64 -8.49 18.89
CA LEU A 24 21.30 -9.75 18.53
C LEU A 24 22.65 -9.54 17.82
N GLY A 25 23.18 -8.32 17.82
CA GLY A 25 24.48 -7.99 17.23
C GLY A 25 24.51 -7.93 15.71
N ARG A 26 23.36 -7.95 15.03
CA ARG A 26 23.28 -7.89 13.56
C ARG A 26 23.37 -6.44 13.08
N ALA A 27 23.93 -6.22 11.89
CA ALA A 27 23.92 -4.90 11.28
C ALA A 27 22.55 -4.66 10.63
N ARG A 28 21.86 -3.58 11.00
CA ARG A 28 20.61 -3.11 10.39
C ARG A 28 20.90 -1.84 9.60
N ILE A 29 20.52 -1.84 8.32
CA ILE A 29 20.63 -0.69 7.42
C ILE A 29 19.20 -0.26 7.09
N GLN A 30 18.86 0.99 7.39
CA GLN A 30 17.59 1.61 6.99
C GLN A 30 17.89 2.72 5.99
N ALA A 31 17.09 2.83 4.93
CA ALA A 31 17.28 3.81 3.88
C ALA A 31 15.94 4.26 3.29
N HIS A 32 15.73 5.56 3.16
CA HIS A 32 14.52 6.13 2.54
C HIS A 32 14.77 6.38 1.05
N GLY A 33 13.78 6.20 0.19
CA GLY A 33 14.00 6.41 -1.25
C GLY A 33 12.72 6.42 -2.06
N PRO A 34 12.83 6.51 -3.40
CA PRO A 34 11.67 6.62 -4.29
C PRO A 34 10.75 5.38 -4.26
N ARG A 35 11.21 4.27 -3.66
CA ARG A 35 10.45 3.03 -3.51
C ARG A 35 9.91 2.84 -2.08
N GLY A 36 10.04 3.85 -1.22
CA GLY A 36 9.73 3.83 0.20
C GLY A 36 10.93 3.47 1.10
N LEU A 37 10.65 3.19 2.36
CA LEU A 37 11.64 2.74 3.34
C LEU A 37 12.14 1.32 3.02
N ARG A 38 13.46 1.16 2.94
CA ARG A 38 14.10 -0.15 2.82
C ARG A 38 14.89 -0.48 4.07
N GLU A 39 14.69 -1.68 4.60
CA GLU A 39 15.43 -2.25 5.73
C GLU A 39 16.20 -3.50 5.27
N ILE A 40 17.50 -3.54 5.57
CA ILE A 40 18.37 -4.69 5.32
C ILE A 40 19.02 -5.11 6.64
N ILE A 41 18.92 -6.39 7.01
CA ILE A 41 19.63 -6.96 8.17
C ILE A 41 20.68 -7.93 7.69
N ILE A 42 21.89 -7.82 8.23
CA ILE A 42 23.06 -8.58 7.79
C ILE A 42 23.75 -9.21 9.00
N ASN A 43 24.22 -10.45 8.86
CA ASN A 43 25.19 -11.02 9.79
C ASN A 43 26.57 -10.39 9.54
N PRO A 44 27.12 -9.58 10.46
CA PRO A 44 28.38 -8.89 10.21
C PRO A 44 29.60 -9.82 10.12
N ALA A 45 29.52 -11.05 10.65
CA ALA A 45 30.62 -12.01 10.64
C ALA A 45 30.73 -12.78 9.32
N THR A 46 29.59 -13.22 8.77
CA THR A 46 29.54 -13.99 7.51
C THR A 46 29.20 -13.13 6.29
N GLY A 47 28.53 -12.01 6.52
CA GLY A 47 28.01 -11.15 5.46
C GLY A 47 26.64 -11.56 4.93
N GLU A 48 26.03 -12.61 5.45
CA GLU A 48 24.74 -13.08 4.96
C GLU A 48 23.64 -12.05 5.18
N ILE A 49 22.81 -11.84 4.16
CA ILE A 49 21.60 -11.01 4.26
C ILE A 49 20.51 -11.86 4.90
N LEU A 50 20.08 -11.45 6.08
CA LEU A 50 19.05 -12.12 6.88
C LEU A 50 17.66 -11.52 6.64
N ARG A 51 17.59 -10.26 6.19
CA ARG A 51 16.35 -9.57 5.84
C ARG A 51 16.60 -8.53 4.75
N ASP A 52 15.67 -8.42 3.81
CA ASP A 52 15.56 -7.31 2.86
C ASP A 52 14.07 -7.00 2.69
N LEU A 53 13.61 -5.92 3.31
CA LEU A 53 12.21 -5.49 3.29
C LEU A 53 12.13 -4.09 2.70
N THR A 54 11.18 -3.86 1.81
CA THR A 54 10.82 -2.52 1.33
C THR A 54 9.36 -2.26 1.66
N THR A 55 9.09 -1.19 2.41
CA THR A 55 7.76 -0.73 2.77
C THR A 55 7.50 0.59 2.03
N ARG A 56 6.35 0.73 1.36
CA ARG A 56 5.98 2.00 0.73
C ARG A 56 5.49 2.95 1.81
N ASP A 57 5.95 4.19 1.77
CA ASP A 57 5.46 5.26 2.65
C ASP A 57 4.05 5.65 2.17
N GLY A 58 3.06 4.90 2.61
CA GLY A 58 1.66 5.07 2.26
C GLY A 58 0.82 4.26 3.23
N ARG A 59 0.59 4.83 4.42
CA ARG A 59 -0.33 4.34 5.47
C ARG A 59 -0.49 2.80 5.48
N SER A 60 0.52 2.05 5.92
CA SER A 60 0.42 0.67 6.43
C SER A 60 1.82 0.11 6.69
N GLY A 61 2.34 0.33 7.89
CA GLY A 61 3.66 -0.19 8.26
C GLY A 61 4.20 0.33 9.59
N ALA A 62 3.33 0.57 10.57
CA ALA A 62 3.75 0.91 11.92
C ALA A 62 4.39 -0.31 12.60
N ALA A 63 5.69 -0.52 12.36
CA ALA A 63 6.53 -1.27 13.28
C ALA A 63 7.13 -0.27 14.28
N GLY A 64 6.29 0.19 15.22
CA GLY A 64 6.68 0.90 16.43
C GLY A 64 6.46 2.41 16.42
N GLY A 65 5.29 2.84 16.92
CA GLY A 65 5.10 4.20 17.44
C GLY A 65 4.21 5.09 16.59
N ASP A 66 2.91 4.78 16.52
CA ASP A 66 1.86 5.69 16.98
C ASP A 66 0.52 4.95 16.95
N LEU A 67 0.10 4.47 18.13
CA LEU A 67 -1.25 3.92 18.35
C LEU A 67 -1.94 4.65 19.51
N LEU A 68 -1.39 5.77 19.98
CA LEU A 68 -1.93 6.55 21.08
C LEU A 68 -1.50 8.02 20.97
N GLY A 69 -2.35 8.83 20.34
CA GLY A 69 -2.60 10.21 20.79
C GLY A 69 -2.08 11.34 19.92
N GLY A 70 -3.02 12.03 19.29
CA GLY A 70 -2.84 13.40 18.82
C GLY A 70 -4.05 13.84 18.02
N ASP A 71 -5.03 14.47 18.69
CA ASP A 71 -5.89 15.48 18.08
C ASP A 71 -5.02 16.33 17.14
N ASP A 72 -5.19 16.18 15.83
CA ASP A 72 -4.88 17.26 14.90
C ASP A 72 -6.21 17.86 14.45
N ASP A 73 -6.55 18.93 15.15
CA ASP A 73 -7.58 19.88 14.80
C ASP A 73 -7.20 20.54 13.46
N SER A 74 -7.43 19.85 12.35
CA SER A 74 -7.47 20.50 11.04
C SER A 74 -8.84 21.15 10.87
N LYS A 75 -9.05 22.25 11.61
CA LYS A 75 -10.03 23.28 11.26
C LYS A 75 -9.46 24.07 10.10
N ASP A 76 -9.93 23.81 8.90
CA ASP A 76 -9.97 24.82 7.85
C ASP A 76 -11.43 24.88 7.36
N ASP A 77 -12.07 25.90 7.91
CA ASP A 77 -13.34 26.50 7.55
C ASP A 77 -13.06 27.40 6.35
N ASP A 78 -13.69 27.17 5.20
CA ASP A 78 -13.82 28.13 4.10
C ASP A 78 -15.00 27.68 3.22
N GLY A 79 -16.15 28.27 3.50
CA GLY A 79 -17.42 27.96 2.85
C GLY A 79 -17.50 28.34 1.38
N ASN A 80 -18.50 27.73 0.73
CA ASN A 80 -19.32 28.44 -0.24
C ASN A 80 -20.72 27.84 -0.20
N ASP A 81 -21.62 28.57 0.45
CA ASP A 81 -23.05 28.49 0.22
C ASP A 81 -23.29 28.79 -1.27
N ASP A 82 -23.89 27.86 -1.99
CA ASP A 82 -24.68 28.21 -3.18
C ASP A 82 -26.02 27.51 -3.07
N ASP A 83 -26.97 28.33 -2.64
CA ASP A 83 -28.40 28.15 -2.67
C ASP A 83 -28.91 27.84 -4.09
N GLY A 84 -29.97 27.03 -4.15
CA GLY A 84 -31.05 27.27 -5.11
C GLY A 84 -31.32 26.13 -6.09
N GLY A 85 -32.52 25.57 -6.00
CA GLY A 85 -33.09 24.75 -7.06
C GLY A 85 -34.17 23.79 -6.58
N ASP A 86 -35.31 24.33 -6.17
CA ASP A 86 -36.59 23.62 -6.06
C ASP A 86 -37.25 23.60 -7.44
N ASP A 87 -37.49 22.42 -8.00
CA ASP A 87 -38.55 22.12 -8.97
C ASP A 87 -38.59 20.62 -9.33
N ASP A 88 -39.56 19.86 -8.84
CA ASP A 88 -40.95 19.72 -9.31
C ASP A 88 -41.15 18.54 -10.29
N SER A 89 -41.90 17.55 -9.80
CA SER A 89 -43.04 16.89 -10.50
C SER A 89 -42.87 15.95 -11.72
N GLY A 90 -43.70 14.91 -11.74
CA GLY A 90 -44.13 14.14 -12.93
C GLY A 90 -43.41 12.81 -13.12
N ASP A 91 -43.87 11.68 -12.58
CA ASP A 91 -45.00 10.82 -12.99
C ASP A 91 -44.68 9.83 -14.15
N ASP A 92 -45.29 8.65 -13.96
CA ASP A 92 -45.74 7.63 -14.90
C ASP A 92 -44.76 6.74 -15.70
N ASP A 93 -44.84 5.46 -15.33
CA ASP A 93 -45.10 4.29 -16.16
C ASP A 93 -44.19 3.91 -17.35
N HIS A 94 -43.76 2.64 -17.38
CA HIS A 94 -44.22 1.62 -18.35
C HIS A 94 -43.26 0.43 -18.46
N SER A 95 -43.79 -0.74 -18.06
CA SER A 95 -43.75 -2.05 -18.73
C SER A 95 -42.66 -2.32 -19.79
N GLY A 96 -41.71 -3.20 -19.46
CA GLY A 96 -40.84 -3.90 -20.42
C GLY A 96 -40.83 -5.41 -20.19
N HIS A 97 -41.68 -6.13 -20.92
CA HIS A 97 -41.66 -7.59 -21.08
C HIS A 97 -40.67 -8.00 -22.19
N GLY A 98 -39.98 -9.13 -22.02
CA GLY A 98 -39.24 -9.85 -23.07
C GLY A 98 -38.12 -10.68 -22.43
N GLY A 99 -38.30 -11.97 -22.19
CA GLY A 99 -38.06 -13.06 -23.17
C GLY A 99 -36.56 -13.36 -23.17
N GLY A 100 -36.02 -14.54 -22.85
CA GLY A 100 -36.47 -15.92 -22.92
C GLY A 100 -35.19 -16.74 -23.20
N GLY A 101 -35.08 -17.96 -22.68
CA GLY A 101 -33.98 -18.88 -23.05
C GLY A 101 -33.40 -19.69 -21.90
N SER A 102 -34.11 -20.75 -21.52
CA SER A 102 -33.59 -21.85 -20.68
C SER A 102 -33.03 -22.97 -21.56
N GLY A 103 -32.05 -23.71 -21.02
CA GLY A 103 -31.62 -25.05 -21.47
C GLY A 103 -30.32 -25.02 -22.27
N GLY A 104 -29.17 -25.50 -21.78
CA GLY A 104 -28.96 -26.71 -20.98
C GLY A 104 -28.72 -27.88 -21.94
N GLY A 105 -27.59 -27.85 -22.66
CA GLY A 105 -27.16 -28.90 -23.56
C GLY A 105 -26.16 -29.81 -22.85
N GLU A 106 -26.67 -30.91 -22.32
CA GLU A 106 -25.91 -32.02 -21.77
C GLU A 106 -25.73 -33.03 -22.91
N GLY A 107 -24.48 -33.39 -23.20
CA GLY A 107 -24.13 -34.34 -24.26
C GLY A 107 -22.89 -35.11 -23.83
N GLU A 108 -23.14 -36.18 -23.09
CA GLU A 108 -22.28 -37.36 -22.87
C GLU A 108 -21.83 -37.89 -24.26
N GLY A 109 -20.59 -38.30 -24.51
CA GLY A 109 -19.88 -39.44 -23.91
C GLY A 109 -19.59 -40.47 -25.03
N ASP A 110 -18.34 -40.93 -25.08
CA ASP A 110 -17.82 -42.13 -25.78
C ASP A 110 -17.73 -42.14 -27.33
N ASP A 111 -16.51 -42.41 -27.85
CA ASP A 111 -16.19 -43.48 -28.83
C ASP A 111 -14.74 -43.36 -29.36
N ASP A 112 -13.94 -44.42 -29.11
CA ASP A 112 -12.59 -44.86 -29.61
C ASP A 112 -11.52 -43.88 -30.11
#